data_AF-A0AAE0REN1-F1
#
_entry.id   AF-A0AAE0REN1-F1
#
_cell.length_a   1.000
_cell.length_b   1.000
_cell.length_c   1.000
_cell.angle_alpha   90.00
_cell.angle_beta   90.00
_cell.angle_gamma   90.00
#
_symmetry.space_group_name_H-M   'P 1'
#
loop_
_entity.id
_entity.type
_entity.pdbx_description
1 polymer ?
#
loop_
_entity_poly.entity_id
_entity_poly.type
_entity_poly.pdbx_seq_one_letter_code
_entity_poly.pdbx_strand_id
1 'polypeptide(L)'
;MFCGFRESHNLKREFARAQKPWIKKLKKLEKARRAYHKSCQKEQNVLNKECQARNNVNQNEHTLNKLQQAKKTAEQDREHAREHYVKVLDDLIGYAPRYMEEMESVFDQSQEQERKRISFLKNTLLSIHTHLDITNNHSVKAVYSDLLHTLMSINEQEDLQWWRNNHGPGMNTHWPTLQEWVPPCKKQKHIKKPYPQIEEAK
;
A
#
# COMPACT_ATOMS: atom_id res chain seq x y z
N MET A 1 -6.93 28.50 -2.11
CA MET A 1 -6.42 27.21 -2.60
C MET A 1 -6.71 26.16 -1.55
N PHE A 2 -7.50 25.13 -1.86
CA PHE A 2 -7.58 23.94 -1.01
C PHE A 2 -6.38 23.05 -1.35
N CYS A 3 -5.33 23.08 -0.53
CA CYS A 3 -4.20 22.18 -0.66
C CYS A 3 -4.60 20.79 -0.15
N GLY A 4 -4.63 19.77 -1.02
CA GLY A 4 -4.86 18.37 -0.64
C GLY A 4 -5.58 17.52 -1.70
N PHE A 5 -5.53 16.19 -1.53
CA PHE A 5 -6.25 15.24 -2.39
C PHE A 5 -7.77 15.32 -2.13
N ARG A 6 -8.55 15.20 -3.22
CA ARG A 6 -10.01 15.30 -3.18
C ARG A 6 -10.62 14.20 -2.30
N GLU A 7 -10.10 12.99 -2.39
CA GLU A 7 -10.52 11.81 -1.66
C GLU A 7 -10.35 12.03 -0.16
N SER A 8 -9.17 12.50 0.25
CA SER A 8 -8.86 12.82 1.66
C SER A 8 -9.77 13.92 2.19
N HIS A 9 -10.03 14.96 1.39
CA HIS A 9 -10.95 16.03 1.75
C HIS A 9 -12.40 15.53 1.92
N ASN A 10 -12.88 14.68 1.01
CA ASN A 10 -14.22 14.11 1.07
C ASN A 10 -14.42 13.25 2.32
N LEU A 11 -13.50 12.32 2.60
CA LEU A 11 -13.56 11.47 3.80
C LEU A 11 -13.56 12.29 5.08
N LYS A 12 -12.66 13.30 5.18
CA LYS A 12 -12.62 14.20 6.34
C LYS A 12 -13.95 14.93 6.56
N ARG A 13 -14.58 15.38 5.47
CA ARG A 13 -15.88 16.06 5.52
C ARG A 13 -16.99 15.11 5.97
N GLU A 14 -16.98 13.86 5.50
CA GLU A 14 -17.98 12.84 5.85
C GLU A 14 -17.87 12.40 7.30
N PHE A 15 -16.66 12.12 7.80
CA PHE A 15 -16.44 11.86 9.23
C PHE A 15 -16.88 13.05 10.09
N ALA A 16 -16.53 14.28 9.69
CA ALA A 16 -16.97 15.47 10.41
C ALA A 16 -18.50 15.60 10.42
N ARG A 17 -19.18 15.20 9.34
CA ARG A 17 -20.64 15.20 9.25
C ARG A 17 -21.26 14.16 10.18
N ALA A 18 -20.78 12.91 10.16
CA ALA A 18 -21.24 11.82 11.02
C ALA A 18 -20.99 12.12 12.52
N GLN A 19 -19.86 12.73 12.84
CA GLN A 19 -19.48 13.03 14.24
C GLN A 19 -20.17 14.27 14.83
N LYS A 20 -20.61 15.22 13.99
CA LYS A 20 -21.16 16.51 14.43
C LYS A 20 -22.34 16.40 15.41
N PRO A 21 -23.36 15.54 15.20
CA PRO A 21 -24.47 15.40 16.14
C PRO A 21 -24.03 14.82 17.49
N TRP A 22 -23.14 13.83 17.48
CA TRP A 22 -22.55 13.24 18.68
C TRP A 22 -21.82 14.30 19.53
N ILE A 23 -20.95 15.11 18.90
CA ILE A 23 -20.25 16.22 19.57
C ILE A 23 -21.24 17.22 20.19
N LYS A 24 -22.34 17.54 19.49
CA LYS A 24 -23.37 18.44 20.03
C LYS A 24 -24.04 17.87 21.27
N LYS A 25 -24.40 16.57 21.25
CA LYS A 25 -25.01 15.88 22.40
C LYS A 25 -24.02 15.78 23.57
N LEU A 26 -22.76 15.45 23.32
CA LEU A 26 -21.69 15.47 24.33
C LEU A 26 -21.54 16.85 25.00
N LYS A 27 -21.54 17.94 24.22
CA LYS A 27 -21.49 19.29 24.79
C LYS A 27 -22.71 19.60 25.67
N LYS A 28 -23.90 19.10 25.31
CA LYS A 28 -25.12 19.25 26.13
C LYS A 28 -24.99 18.46 27.44
N LEU A 29 -24.48 17.24 27.39
CA LEU A 29 -24.19 16.41 28.57
C LEU A 29 -23.21 17.12 29.52
N GLU A 30 -22.13 17.65 28.97
CA GLU A 30 -21.12 18.41 29.74
C GLU A 30 -21.68 19.66 30.42
N LYS A 31 -22.66 20.33 29.80
CA LYS A 31 -23.36 21.46 30.42
C LYS A 31 -24.27 20.99 31.56
N ALA A 32 -25.02 19.91 31.36
CA ALA A 32 -25.90 19.34 32.37
C ALA A 32 -25.12 18.81 33.59
N ARG A 33 -24.01 18.10 33.35
CA ARG A 33 -23.08 17.63 34.40
C ARG A 33 -22.58 18.77 35.28
N ARG A 34 -22.11 19.86 34.67
CA ARG A 34 -21.65 21.05 35.40
C ARG A 34 -22.75 21.72 36.20
N ALA A 35 -23.98 21.78 35.67
CA ALA A 35 -25.12 22.31 36.39
C ALA A 35 -25.45 21.47 37.62
N TYR A 36 -25.50 20.14 37.47
CA TYR A 36 -25.71 19.21 38.59
C TYR A 36 -24.65 19.36 39.68
N HIS A 37 -23.35 19.33 39.33
CA HIS A 37 -22.27 19.51 40.30
C HIS A 37 -22.35 20.85 41.04
N LYS A 38 -22.74 21.92 40.34
CA LYS A 38 -22.93 23.24 40.95
C LYS A 38 -24.11 23.23 41.94
N SER A 39 -25.20 22.53 41.64
CA SER A 39 -26.32 22.37 42.58
C SER A 39 -25.91 21.55 43.81
N CYS A 40 -25.14 20.46 43.65
CA CYS A 40 -24.59 19.71 44.79
C CYS A 40 -23.70 20.58 45.68
N GLN A 41 -22.83 21.41 45.09
CA GLN A 41 -21.97 22.31 45.87
C GLN A 41 -22.79 23.35 46.65
N LYS A 42 -23.87 23.87 46.05
CA LYS A 42 -24.78 24.82 46.73
C LYS A 42 -25.50 24.16 47.90
N GLU A 43 -26.05 22.96 47.70
CA GLU A 43 -26.70 22.18 48.76
C GLU A 43 -25.75 21.94 49.92
N GLN A 44 -24.53 21.46 49.64
CA GLN A 44 -23.50 21.25 50.67
C GLN A 44 -23.17 22.53 51.45
N ASN A 45 -23.07 23.67 50.76
CA ASN A 45 -22.84 24.95 51.41
C ASN A 45 -24.01 25.37 52.32
N VAL A 46 -25.25 25.07 51.95
CA VAL A 46 -26.43 25.33 52.81
C VAL A 46 -26.45 24.38 54.01
N LEU A 47 -26.14 23.10 53.82
CA LEU A 47 -26.03 22.12 54.91
C LEU A 47 -24.95 22.52 55.93
N ASN A 48 -23.80 22.98 55.46
CA ASN A 48 -22.72 23.46 56.32
C ASN A 48 -23.16 24.68 57.15
N LYS A 49 -23.88 25.63 56.53
CA LYS A 49 -24.44 26.81 57.22
C LYS A 49 -25.53 26.43 58.24
N GLU A 50 -26.39 25.48 57.91
CA GLU A 50 -27.41 24.96 58.85
C GLU A 50 -26.75 24.30 60.07
N CYS A 51 -25.73 23.46 59.85
CA CYS A 51 -24.97 22.80 60.92
C CYS A 51 -24.29 23.82 61.85
N GLN A 52 -23.63 24.83 61.27
CA GLN A 52 -23.00 25.91 62.03
C GLN A 52 -24.01 26.75 62.83
N ALA A 53 -25.21 27.02 62.26
CA ALA A 53 -26.26 27.76 62.96
C ALA A 53 -26.88 26.95 64.10
N ARG A 54 -27.08 25.63 63.94
CA ARG A 54 -27.60 24.77 65.01
C ARG A 54 -26.67 24.67 66.23
N ASN A 55 -25.36 24.80 66.03
CA ASN A 55 -24.37 24.72 67.11
C ASN A 55 -24.13 26.07 67.82
N ASN A 56 -24.86 27.13 67.45
CA ASN A 56 -24.64 28.48 67.96
C ASN A 56 -25.74 28.87 68.97
N VAL A 57 -25.35 29.21 70.21
CA VAL A 57 -26.26 29.37 71.36
C VAL A 57 -27.17 30.62 71.26
N ASN A 58 -26.83 31.60 70.41
CA ASN A 58 -27.54 32.89 70.28
C ASN A 58 -28.38 33.04 68.99
N GLN A 59 -28.85 31.95 68.38
CA GLN A 59 -29.55 32.00 67.09
C GLN A 59 -31.07 32.22 67.24
N ASN A 60 -31.59 33.20 66.48
CA ASN A 60 -33.03 33.45 66.39
C ASN A 60 -33.76 32.36 65.57
N GLU A 61 -34.93 31.95 66.05
CA GLU A 61 -35.81 30.95 65.42
C GLU A 61 -36.14 31.26 63.95
N HIS A 62 -36.34 32.53 63.62
CA HIS A 62 -36.58 33.00 62.25
C HIS A 62 -35.39 32.69 61.31
N THR A 63 -34.16 32.78 61.79
CA THR A 63 -32.95 32.47 60.99
C THR A 63 -32.84 30.96 60.73
N LEU A 64 -33.18 30.14 61.71
CA LEU A 64 -33.18 28.68 61.60
C LEU A 64 -34.23 28.21 60.59
N ASN A 65 -35.46 28.74 60.65
CA ASN A 65 -36.52 28.42 59.70
C ASN A 65 -36.15 28.83 58.26
N LYS A 66 -35.50 29.98 58.09
CA LYS A 66 -35.01 30.43 56.77
C LYS A 66 -33.94 29.48 56.20
N LEU A 67 -33.04 28.97 57.04
CA LEU A 67 -32.02 28.00 56.62
C LEU A 67 -32.63 26.64 56.26
N GLN A 68 -33.63 26.18 56.99
CA GLN A 68 -34.37 24.96 56.65
C GLN A 68 -35.11 25.08 55.31
N GLN A 69 -35.75 26.22 55.06
CA GLN A 69 -36.40 26.47 53.77
C GLN A 69 -35.35 26.51 52.64
N ALA A 70 -34.22 27.19 52.84
CA ALA A 70 -33.13 27.24 51.86
C ALA A 70 -32.55 25.85 51.56
N LYS A 71 -32.46 24.97 52.56
CA LYS A 71 -32.04 23.58 52.38
C LYS A 71 -33.01 22.81 51.50
N LYS A 72 -34.31 22.88 51.79
CA LYS A 72 -35.35 22.21 51.00
C LYS A 72 -35.33 22.67 49.55
N THR A 73 -35.18 23.98 49.30
CA THR A 73 -35.02 24.52 47.94
C THR A 73 -33.73 24.00 47.29
N ALA A 74 -32.59 23.99 47.98
CA ALA A 74 -31.33 23.51 47.41
C ALA A 74 -31.35 22.01 47.08
N GLU A 75 -32.05 21.20 47.88
CA GLU A 75 -32.27 19.77 47.64
C GLU A 75 -33.15 19.54 46.42
N GLN A 76 -34.27 20.29 46.28
CA GLN A 76 -35.13 20.25 45.10
C GLN A 76 -34.38 20.68 43.83
N ASP A 77 -33.58 21.76 43.90
CA ASP A 77 -32.76 22.23 42.80
C ASP A 77 -31.69 21.20 42.37
N ARG A 78 -31.12 20.48 43.34
CA ARG A 78 -30.16 19.38 43.08
C ARG A 78 -30.86 18.23 42.38
N GLU A 79 -32.01 17.78 42.85
CA GLU A 79 -32.70 16.64 42.25
C GLU A 79 -33.18 16.96 40.84
N HIS A 80 -33.76 18.15 40.62
CA HIS A 80 -34.12 18.59 39.27
C HIS A 80 -32.89 18.65 38.33
N ALA A 81 -31.75 19.14 38.81
CA ALA A 81 -30.52 19.14 38.00
C ALA A 81 -30.00 17.72 37.72
N ARG A 82 -30.18 16.79 38.67
CA ARG A 82 -29.83 15.37 38.53
C ARG A 82 -30.70 14.68 37.48
N GLU A 83 -32.02 14.83 37.57
CA GLU A 83 -32.98 14.28 36.60
C GLU A 83 -32.69 14.80 35.19
N HIS A 84 -32.45 16.11 35.05
CA HIS A 84 -32.07 16.69 33.76
C HIS A 84 -30.74 16.12 33.24
N TYR A 85 -29.73 15.92 34.11
CA TYR A 85 -28.47 15.30 33.72
C TYR A 85 -28.65 13.85 33.25
N VAL A 86 -29.40 13.04 33.99
CA VAL A 86 -29.72 11.65 33.63
C VAL A 86 -30.46 11.60 32.30
N LYS A 87 -31.49 12.44 32.11
CA LYS A 87 -32.23 12.50 30.83
C LYS A 87 -31.33 12.82 29.63
N VAL A 88 -30.41 13.77 29.78
CA VAL A 88 -29.46 14.11 28.70
C VAL A 88 -28.44 13.00 28.48
N LEU A 89 -28.06 12.25 29.52
CA LEU A 89 -27.19 11.08 29.41
C LEU A 89 -27.88 9.95 28.63
N ASP A 90 -29.12 9.63 28.97
CA ASP A 90 -29.91 8.61 28.27
C ASP A 90 -30.12 8.98 26.80
N ASP A 91 -30.43 10.26 26.51
CA ASP A 91 -30.53 10.79 25.14
C ASP A 91 -29.22 10.63 24.33
N LEU A 92 -28.05 10.65 24.98
CA LEU A 92 -26.75 10.46 24.33
C LEU A 92 -26.49 8.97 24.11
N ILE A 93 -26.68 8.14 25.14
CA ILE A 93 -26.49 6.69 25.07
C ILE A 93 -27.41 6.09 24.00
N GLY A 94 -28.68 6.49 23.97
CA GLY A 94 -29.64 6.06 22.93
C GLY A 94 -29.26 6.50 21.51
N TYR A 95 -28.42 7.52 21.35
CA TYR A 95 -27.91 7.95 20.05
C TYR A 95 -26.59 7.26 19.65
N ALA A 96 -25.90 6.59 20.59
CA ALA A 96 -24.61 5.95 20.34
C ALA A 96 -24.63 4.92 19.20
N PRO A 97 -25.63 4.03 19.08
CA PRO A 97 -25.68 3.06 17.97
C PRO A 97 -25.68 3.73 16.60
N ARG A 98 -26.49 4.79 16.43
CA ARG A 98 -26.55 5.55 15.18
C ARG A 98 -25.25 6.30 14.88
N TYR A 99 -24.61 6.85 15.91
CA TYR A 99 -23.30 7.47 15.74
C TYR A 99 -22.26 6.45 15.26
N MET A 100 -22.22 5.26 15.85
CA MET A 100 -21.32 4.18 15.44
C MET A 100 -21.60 3.74 14.00
N GLU A 101 -22.85 3.49 13.65
CA GLU A 101 -23.27 3.11 12.30
C GLU A 101 -22.84 4.15 11.25
N GLU A 102 -23.10 5.44 11.49
CA GLU A 102 -22.69 6.51 10.57
C GLU A 102 -21.16 6.63 10.45
N MET A 103 -20.40 6.39 11.53
CA MET A 103 -18.94 6.40 11.50
C MET A 103 -18.35 5.18 10.78
N GLU A 104 -18.89 3.98 11.05
CA GLU A 104 -18.50 2.72 10.40
C GLU A 104 -18.75 2.78 8.90
N SER A 105 -19.88 3.34 8.46
CA SER A 105 -20.16 3.50 7.02
C SER A 105 -19.11 4.34 6.27
N VAL A 106 -18.61 5.42 6.89
CA VAL A 106 -17.54 6.24 6.29
C VAL A 106 -16.19 5.51 6.37
N PHE A 107 -15.95 4.78 7.45
CA PHE A 107 -14.76 3.96 7.63
C PHE A 107 -14.66 2.86 6.57
N ASP A 108 -15.73 2.10 6.33
CA ASP A 108 -15.76 1.02 5.33
C ASP A 108 -15.49 1.53 3.92
N GLN A 109 -16.00 2.72 3.58
CA GLN A 109 -15.66 3.39 2.32
C GLN A 109 -14.16 3.70 2.22
N SER A 110 -13.53 4.15 3.31
CA SER A 110 -12.09 4.40 3.33
C SER A 110 -11.28 3.10 3.21
N GLN A 111 -11.74 2.03 3.85
CA GLN A 111 -11.13 0.70 3.77
C GLN A 111 -11.20 0.13 2.35
N GLU A 112 -12.32 0.33 1.64
CA GLU A 112 -12.46 -0.11 0.26
C GLU A 112 -11.48 0.60 -0.69
N GLN A 113 -11.22 1.89 -0.48
CA GLN A 113 -10.20 2.61 -1.26
C GLN A 113 -8.79 2.07 -0.98
N GLU A 114 -8.47 1.81 0.29
CA GLU A 114 -7.17 1.25 0.66
C GLU A 114 -6.99 -0.18 0.15
N ARG A 115 -8.06 -0.99 0.19
CA ARG A 115 -8.06 -2.34 -0.38
C ARG A 115 -7.71 -2.33 -1.87
N LYS A 116 -8.24 -1.36 -2.64
CA LYS A 116 -7.90 -1.17 -4.06
C LYS A 116 -6.42 -0.82 -4.23
N ARG A 117 -5.89 0.11 -3.42
CA ARG A 117 -4.46 0.49 -3.45
C ARG A 117 -3.55 -0.69 -3.17
N ILE A 118 -3.82 -1.45 -2.11
CA ILE A 118 -3.05 -2.62 -1.71
C ILE A 118 -3.10 -3.69 -2.80
N SER A 119 -4.29 -3.98 -3.33
CA SER A 119 -4.46 -4.99 -4.39
C SER A 119 -3.71 -4.60 -5.67
N PHE A 120 -3.80 -3.32 -6.05
CA PHE A 120 -3.06 -2.78 -7.19
C PHE A 120 -1.55 -2.93 -6.99
N LEU A 121 -1.03 -2.54 -5.82
CA LEU A 121 0.39 -2.65 -5.51
C LEU A 121 0.87 -4.10 -5.54
N LYS A 122 0.12 -5.03 -4.94
CA LYS A 122 0.43 -6.46 -4.97
C LYS A 122 0.52 -6.98 -6.41
N ASN A 123 -0.48 -6.68 -7.23
CA ASN A 123 -0.51 -7.15 -8.63
C ASN A 123 0.62 -6.54 -9.45
N THR A 124 0.96 -5.28 -9.19
CA THR A 124 2.08 -4.59 -9.86
C THR A 124 3.41 -5.25 -9.49
N LEU A 125 3.64 -5.54 -8.21
CA LEU A 125 4.86 -6.21 -7.75
C LEU A 125 4.99 -7.64 -8.28
N LEU A 126 3.88 -8.39 -8.32
CA LEU A 126 3.85 -9.73 -8.93
C LEU A 126 4.13 -9.68 -10.44
N SER A 127 3.60 -8.67 -11.12
CA SER A 127 3.89 -8.43 -12.53
C SER A 127 5.38 -8.14 -12.72
N ILE A 128 5.96 -7.23 -11.94
CA ILE A 128 7.40 -6.92 -11.99
C ILE A 128 8.23 -8.18 -11.77
N HIS A 129 7.92 -8.97 -10.74
CA HIS A 129 8.59 -10.25 -10.50
C HIS A 129 8.56 -11.16 -11.73
N THR A 130 7.38 -11.32 -12.34
CA THR A 130 7.20 -12.17 -13.53
C THR A 130 8.01 -11.68 -14.73
N HIS A 131 8.14 -10.36 -14.90
CA HIS A 131 8.95 -9.79 -15.99
C HIS A 131 10.46 -9.90 -15.74
N LEU A 132 10.89 -9.97 -14.49
CA LEU A 132 12.30 -10.13 -14.12
C LEU A 132 12.74 -11.60 -14.05
N ASP A 133 11.80 -12.53 -13.88
CA ASP A 133 12.10 -13.97 -13.83
C ASP A 133 12.42 -14.53 -15.23
N ILE A 134 13.72 -14.57 -15.55
CA ILE A 134 14.22 -15.17 -16.79
C ILE A 134 14.33 -16.70 -16.72
N THR A 135 14.20 -17.32 -15.55
CA THR A 135 14.48 -18.76 -15.37
C THR A 135 13.49 -19.63 -16.13
N ASN A 136 12.27 -19.12 -16.36
CA ASN A 136 11.23 -19.78 -17.15
C ASN A 136 11.15 -19.29 -18.59
N ASN A 137 12.03 -18.36 -19.00
CA ASN A 137 12.01 -17.82 -20.34
C ASN A 137 12.54 -18.85 -21.35
N HIS A 138 11.66 -19.27 -22.27
CA HIS A 138 12.00 -20.26 -23.31
C HIS A 138 13.14 -19.82 -24.21
N SER A 139 13.27 -18.53 -24.53
CA SER A 139 14.38 -18.06 -25.37
C SER A 139 15.72 -18.20 -24.63
N VAL A 140 15.76 -17.89 -23.34
CA VAL A 140 16.95 -18.07 -22.50
C VAL A 140 17.32 -19.55 -22.43
N LYS A 141 16.35 -20.44 -22.19
CA LYS A 141 16.58 -21.89 -22.18
C LYS A 141 17.08 -22.40 -23.53
N ALA A 142 16.54 -21.91 -24.64
CA ALA A 142 16.95 -22.29 -25.98
C ALA A 142 18.42 -21.96 -26.24
N VAL A 143 18.91 -20.79 -25.83
CA VAL A 143 20.33 -20.42 -25.96
C VAL A 143 21.27 -21.46 -25.33
N TYR A 144 20.92 -21.97 -24.13
CA TYR A 144 21.73 -23.02 -23.48
C TYR A 144 21.63 -24.37 -24.19
N SER A 145 20.44 -24.72 -24.70
CA SER A 145 20.23 -25.94 -25.47
C SER A 145 21.00 -25.93 -26.80
N ASP A 146 20.96 -24.80 -27.52
CA ASP A 146 21.64 -24.63 -28.80
C ASP A 146 23.16 -24.67 -28.63
N LEU A 147 23.68 -24.06 -27.56
CA LEU A 147 25.09 -24.15 -27.20
C LEU A 147 25.50 -25.60 -26.93
N LEU A 148 24.73 -26.33 -26.12
CA LEU A 148 25.01 -27.73 -25.83
C LEU A 148 25.00 -28.57 -27.12
N HIS A 149 24.01 -28.38 -27.98
CA HIS A 149 23.92 -29.07 -29.25
C HIS A 149 25.13 -28.78 -30.14
N THR A 150 25.56 -27.52 -30.25
CA THR A 150 26.74 -27.11 -31.01
C THR A 150 28.01 -27.78 -30.50
N LEU A 151 28.18 -27.87 -29.18
CA LEU A 151 29.32 -28.56 -28.58
C LEU A 151 29.27 -30.07 -28.84
N MET A 152 28.08 -30.67 -28.77
CA MET A 152 27.89 -32.10 -29.06
C MET A 152 28.07 -32.44 -30.54
N SER A 153 27.90 -31.47 -31.45
CA SER A 153 28.14 -31.67 -32.89
C SER A 153 29.60 -31.63 -33.30
N ILE A 154 30.54 -31.37 -32.37
CA ILE A 154 31.98 -31.42 -32.67
C ILE A 154 32.34 -32.85 -33.06
N ASN A 155 32.84 -33.03 -34.28
CA ASN A 155 33.18 -34.33 -34.84
C ASN A 155 34.66 -34.34 -35.28
N GLU A 156 35.51 -34.97 -34.49
CA GLU A 156 36.95 -35.05 -34.75
C GLU A 156 37.28 -35.75 -36.08
N GLN A 157 36.49 -36.72 -36.52
CA GLN A 157 36.72 -37.41 -37.80
C GLN A 157 36.47 -36.49 -38.99
N GLU A 158 35.42 -35.66 -38.94
CA GLU A 158 35.12 -34.70 -40.00
C GLU A 158 36.26 -33.68 -40.15
N ASP A 159 36.76 -33.14 -39.03
CA ASP A 159 37.85 -32.17 -39.01
C ASP A 159 39.16 -32.77 -39.54
N LEU A 160 39.54 -33.97 -39.06
CA LEU A 160 40.74 -34.67 -39.52
C LEU A 160 40.66 -35.06 -41.00
N GLN A 161 39.48 -35.47 -41.47
CA GLN A 161 39.26 -35.83 -42.88
C GLN A 161 39.33 -34.60 -43.78
N TRP A 162 38.72 -33.48 -43.36
CA TRP A 162 38.81 -32.20 -44.06
C TRP A 162 40.28 -31.77 -44.18
N TRP A 163 41.06 -31.82 -43.09
CA TRP A 163 42.47 -31.44 -43.13
C TRP A 163 43.30 -32.35 -44.04
N ARG A 164 43.10 -33.67 -43.94
CA ARG A 164 43.80 -34.67 -44.78
C ARG A 164 43.58 -34.42 -46.27
N ASN A 165 42.37 -34.04 -46.67
CA ASN A 165 42.01 -33.84 -48.07
C ASN A 165 42.52 -32.50 -48.63
N ASN A 166 42.55 -31.45 -47.82
CA ASN A 166 42.92 -30.10 -48.27
C ASN A 166 44.41 -29.78 -48.08
N HIS A 167 45.07 -30.41 -47.12
CA HIS A 167 46.45 -30.09 -46.74
C HIS A 167 47.34 -31.33 -46.53
N GLY A 168 46.81 -32.52 -46.83
CA GLY A 168 47.49 -33.79 -46.57
C GLY A 168 47.54 -34.72 -47.78
N PRO A 169 47.75 -36.02 -47.54
CA PRO A 169 47.87 -37.03 -48.60
C PRO A 169 46.62 -37.20 -49.48
N GLY A 170 45.48 -36.65 -49.10
CA GLY A 170 44.26 -36.67 -49.90
C GLY A 170 44.21 -35.60 -51.00
N MET A 171 45.17 -34.67 -51.04
CA MET A 171 45.22 -33.64 -52.08
C MET A 171 45.48 -34.25 -53.46
N ASN A 172 44.81 -33.70 -54.48
CA ASN A 172 45.05 -34.08 -55.87
C ASN A 172 46.51 -33.81 -56.25
N THR A 173 47.25 -34.90 -56.47
CA THR A 173 48.66 -34.86 -56.87
C THR A 173 48.77 -35.32 -58.30
N HIS A 174 49.33 -34.48 -59.16
CA HIS A 174 49.74 -34.89 -60.50
C HIS A 174 51.13 -35.51 -60.42
N TRP A 175 51.18 -36.83 -60.35
CA TRP A 175 52.44 -37.56 -60.34
C TRP A 175 53.18 -37.38 -61.68
N PRO A 176 54.51 -37.22 -61.68
CA PRO A 176 55.29 -37.11 -62.90
C PRO A 176 55.07 -38.32 -63.81
N THR A 177 54.73 -38.05 -65.06
CA THR A 177 54.65 -39.06 -66.13
C THR A 177 55.72 -38.77 -67.18
N LEU A 178 56.05 -39.78 -68.00
CA LEU A 178 56.96 -39.59 -69.12
C LEU A 178 56.44 -38.46 -70.01
N GLN A 179 57.22 -37.38 -70.15
CA GLN A 179 56.95 -36.33 -71.11
C GLN A 179 57.72 -36.63 -72.39
N GLU A 180 56.98 -36.94 -73.45
CA GLU A 180 57.53 -37.09 -74.79
C GLU A 180 58.17 -35.78 -75.25
N TRP A 181 59.38 -35.86 -75.82
CA TRP A 181 60.07 -34.68 -76.32
C TRP A 181 59.33 -34.12 -77.55
N VAL A 182 58.97 -32.85 -77.51
CA VAL A 182 58.31 -32.15 -78.62
C VAL A 182 59.23 -31.08 -79.23
N PRO A 183 59.33 -30.97 -80.56
CA PRO A 183 60.19 -29.98 -81.21
C PRO A 183 59.74 -28.54 -80.90
N PRO A 184 60.66 -27.56 -80.77
CA PRO A 184 60.29 -26.19 -80.44
C PRO A 184 59.53 -25.51 -81.60
N CYS A 185 58.22 -25.31 -81.44
CA CYS A 185 57.43 -24.50 -82.36
C CYS A 185 57.74 -23.00 -82.22
N LYS A 186 57.84 -22.28 -83.35
CA LYS A 186 58.14 -20.84 -83.42
C LYS A 186 57.08 -20.03 -82.64
N LYS A 187 57.54 -19.13 -81.75
CA LYS A 187 56.74 -18.30 -80.84
C LYS A 187 55.60 -17.57 -81.57
N GLN A 188 54.35 -17.97 -81.33
CA GLN A 188 53.18 -17.11 -81.54
C GLN A 188 52.89 -16.32 -80.27
N LYS A 189 52.56 -15.04 -80.45
CA LYS A 189 52.50 -14.01 -79.40
C LYS A 189 51.53 -14.37 -78.28
N HIS A 190 51.97 -14.17 -77.03
CA HIS A 190 51.19 -14.31 -75.80
C HIS A 190 49.84 -13.58 -75.89
N ILE A 191 48.74 -14.32 -75.80
CA ILE A 191 47.47 -13.81 -75.28
C ILE A 191 47.37 -14.32 -73.84
N LYS A 192 47.48 -13.41 -72.87
CA LYS A 192 47.32 -13.72 -71.45
C LYS A 192 45.87 -14.20 -71.22
N LYS A 193 45.69 -15.46 -70.81
CA LYS A 193 44.42 -15.91 -70.21
C LYS A 193 44.37 -15.40 -68.76
N PRO A 194 43.22 -14.86 -68.30
CA PRO A 194 43.08 -14.36 -66.95
C PRO A 194 43.16 -15.50 -65.92
N TYR A 195 43.74 -15.18 -64.77
CA TYR A 195 43.86 -16.04 -63.58
C TYR A 195 42.47 -16.53 -63.12
N PRO A 196 42.26 -17.81 -62.82
CA PRO A 196 41.07 -18.26 -62.12
C PRO A 196 41.04 -17.65 -60.72
N GLN A 197 39.91 -17.03 -60.38
CA GLN A 197 39.63 -16.50 -59.05
C GLN A 197 39.56 -17.67 -58.06
N ILE A 198 40.32 -17.54 -56.97
CA ILE A 198 40.16 -18.36 -55.78
C ILE A 198 38.84 -17.92 -55.14
N GLU A 199 37.79 -18.74 -55.23
CA GLU A 199 36.60 -18.57 -54.41
C GLU A 199 36.99 -18.89 -52.96
N GLU A 200 37.02 -17.86 -52.12
CA GLU A 200 37.10 -17.99 -50.67
C GLU A 200 35.88 -18.78 -50.18
N ALA A 201 36.15 -19.96 -49.63
CA ALA A 201 35.13 -20.75 -48.94
C ALA A 201 34.72 -20.02 -47.66
N LYS A 202 33.40 -19.80 -47.56
CA LYS A 202 32.71 -19.21 -46.42
C LYS A 202 32.62 -20.18 -45.26
#